data_AF-A0A816NA94-F1
#
_entry.id   AF-A0A816NA94-F1
#
_cell.length_a   1.000
_cell.length_b   1.000
_cell.length_c   1.000
_cell.angle_alpha   90.00
_cell.angle_beta   90.00
_cell.angle_gamma   90.00
#
_symmetry.space_group_name_H-M   'P 1'
#
loop_
_entity.id
_entity.type
_entity.pdbx_description
1 polymer ?
#
loop_
_entity_poly.entity_id
_entity_poly.type
_entity_poly.pdbx_seq_one_letter_code
_entity_poly.pdbx_strand_id
1 'polypeptide(L)'
;MEVKLFFLLIALLVTLSSSNSTSNIVFESRTSVSGRSLLSAKKQCEVDFQSKNYTDLTRQCRGPTYPATECCAAFKQFACPYAHQINDLNTDCAKVMFSYITVHGNYPLGLFASECKETKVGLVCPSSPRVSAAPHHTTLVVSAATAVLAFLVFWFNNEK
;
A
#
# COMPACT_ATOMS: atom_id res chain seq x y z
N MET A 1 -49.96 -12.63 15.65
CA MET A 1 -48.92 -13.39 14.93
C MET A 1 -48.55 -12.74 13.59
N GLU A 2 -49.46 -12.01 12.96
CA GLU A 2 -49.27 -11.29 11.68
C GLU A 2 -48.12 -10.24 11.67
N VAL A 3 -47.99 -9.43 12.71
CA VAL A 3 -47.01 -8.31 12.72
C VAL A 3 -45.55 -8.78 12.86
N LYS A 4 -45.35 -9.95 13.49
CA LYS A 4 -44.02 -10.54 13.73
C LYS A 4 -43.43 -11.15 12.45
N LEU A 5 -44.29 -11.68 11.57
CA LEU A 5 -43.91 -12.18 10.25
C LEU A 5 -43.49 -11.02 9.33
N PHE A 6 -44.21 -9.89 9.41
CA PHE A 6 -43.85 -8.69 8.67
C PHE A 6 -42.46 -8.18 9.08
N PHE A 7 -42.15 -8.15 10.38
CA PHE A 7 -40.85 -7.70 10.91
C PHE A 7 -39.65 -8.61 10.56
N LEU A 8 -39.88 -9.91 10.38
CA LEU A 8 -38.85 -10.85 9.90
C LEU A 8 -38.55 -10.69 8.40
N LEU A 9 -39.55 -10.32 7.59
CA LEU A 9 -39.40 -10.20 6.14
C LEU A 9 -38.50 -9.03 5.72
N ILE A 10 -38.61 -7.85 6.35
CA ILE A 10 -37.70 -6.73 6.03
C ILE A 10 -36.29 -6.94 6.54
N ALA A 11 -36.07 -7.72 7.61
CA ALA A 11 -34.73 -8.04 8.08
C ALA A 11 -33.96 -8.93 7.06
N LEU A 12 -34.67 -9.83 6.35
CA LEU A 12 -34.11 -10.70 5.32
C LEU A 12 -33.74 -9.94 4.03
N LEU A 13 -34.44 -8.84 3.72
CA LEU A 13 -34.23 -8.04 2.50
C LEU A 13 -32.96 -7.18 2.56
N VAL A 14 -32.46 -6.83 3.75
CA VAL A 14 -31.27 -5.99 3.92
C VAL A 14 -29.95 -6.77 3.72
N THR A 15 -29.99 -8.11 3.76
CA THR A 15 -28.79 -8.97 3.62
C THR A 15 -28.45 -9.34 2.17
N LEU A 16 -29.16 -8.82 1.16
CA LEU A 16 -28.98 -9.19 -0.25
C LEU A 16 -28.34 -8.10 -1.13
N SER A 17 -27.47 -7.25 -0.57
CA SER A 17 -26.59 -6.38 -1.37
C SER A 17 -25.15 -6.90 -1.32
N SER A 18 -24.92 -7.98 -2.06
CA SER A 18 -23.58 -8.46 -2.41
C SER A 18 -23.45 -8.60 -3.93
N SER A 19 -22.42 -7.93 -4.45
CA SER A 19 -21.74 -8.07 -5.75
C SER A 19 -22.51 -7.78 -7.05
N ASN A 20 -22.01 -6.77 -7.80
CA ASN A 20 -21.96 -6.81 -9.26
C ASN A 20 -20.65 -6.12 -9.73
N SER A 21 -19.67 -6.90 -10.20
CA SER A 21 -18.54 -6.41 -10.98
C SER A 21 -18.75 -6.82 -12.44
N THR A 22 -19.09 -5.86 -13.30
CA THR A 22 -19.20 -6.06 -14.75
C THR A 22 -18.03 -5.37 -15.45
N SER A 23 -17.05 -6.15 -15.90
CA SER A 23 -16.02 -5.67 -16.82
C SER A 23 -16.42 -6.01 -18.26
N ASN A 24 -16.93 -5.04 -19.01
CA ASN A 24 -17.10 -5.15 -20.46
C ASN A 24 -16.09 -4.23 -21.14
N ILE A 25 -15.06 -4.84 -21.75
CA ILE A 25 -14.11 -4.15 -22.63
C ILE A 25 -14.74 -4.13 -24.02
N VAL A 26 -15.35 -3.00 -24.38
CA VAL A 26 -15.73 -2.69 -25.76
C VAL A 26 -14.67 -1.75 -26.29
N PHE A 27 -13.80 -2.28 -27.15
CA PHE A 27 -12.83 -1.49 -27.90
C PHE A 27 -13.52 -0.95 -29.16
N GLU A 28 -14.00 0.28 -29.10
CA GLU A 28 -14.40 1.04 -30.27
C GLU A 28 -13.47 2.23 -30.46
N SER A 29 -12.61 2.12 -31.47
CA SER A 29 -11.67 3.16 -31.88
C SER A 29 -12.42 4.37 -32.41
N ARG A 30 -12.63 5.39 -31.56
CA ARG A 30 -13.02 6.72 -32.02
C ARG A 30 -11.89 7.72 -31.80
N THR A 31 -11.53 8.35 -32.90
CA THR A 31 -10.50 9.37 -33.08
C THR A 31 -10.82 10.66 -32.30
N SER A 32 -9.75 11.27 -31.80
CA SER A 32 -9.66 12.65 -31.27
C SER A 32 -10.41 13.02 -29.99
N VAL A 33 -9.72 12.91 -28.85
CA VAL A 33 -9.76 13.90 -27.76
C VAL A 33 -8.36 14.02 -27.14
N SER A 34 -7.91 15.25 -26.91
CA SER A 34 -6.71 15.60 -26.15
C SER A 34 -6.60 14.76 -24.87
N GLY A 35 -5.67 13.81 -24.87
CA GLY A 35 -5.40 12.94 -23.73
C GLY A 35 -4.66 13.72 -22.65
N ARG A 36 -5.40 14.36 -21.75
CA ARG A 36 -4.87 14.60 -20.40
C ARG A 36 -4.59 13.22 -19.82
N SER A 37 -3.33 12.80 -19.88
CA SER A 37 -2.86 11.64 -19.11
C SER A 37 -3.35 11.83 -17.69
N LEU A 38 -4.15 10.89 -17.20
CA LEU A 38 -4.36 10.77 -15.77
C LEU A 38 -2.99 10.45 -15.19
N LEU A 39 -2.23 11.47 -14.79
CA LEU A 39 -1.33 11.30 -13.67
C LEU A 39 -2.26 10.84 -12.55
N SER A 40 -2.37 9.54 -12.33
CA SER A 40 -2.94 9.03 -11.10
C SER A 40 -2.25 9.80 -10.00
N ALA A 41 -2.98 10.72 -9.38
CA ALA A 41 -2.45 11.64 -8.39
C ALA A 41 -2.17 10.80 -7.14
N LYS A 42 -1.01 10.14 -7.16
CA LYS A 42 -0.45 9.46 -6.01
C LYS A 42 -0.32 10.48 -4.89
N LYS A 43 -0.54 10.04 -3.66
CA LYS A 43 -0.31 10.88 -2.50
C LYS A 43 1.15 11.31 -2.46
N GLN A 44 1.38 12.55 -2.07
CA GLN A 44 2.72 13.08 -1.87
C GLN A 44 3.45 12.27 -0.81
N CYS A 45 4.72 11.96 -1.07
CA CYS A 45 5.57 11.32 -0.08
C CYS A 45 5.81 12.21 1.13
N GLU A 46 5.55 11.67 2.33
CA GLU A 46 5.82 12.36 3.60
C GLU A 46 7.31 12.36 3.99
N VAL A 47 8.11 11.47 3.38
CA VAL A 47 9.55 11.42 3.60
C VAL A 47 10.23 12.52 2.79
N ASP A 48 10.88 13.45 3.49
CA ASP A 48 11.73 14.44 2.87
C ASP A 48 13.04 13.79 2.37
N PHE A 49 13.04 13.33 1.12
CA PHE A 49 14.24 12.80 0.45
C PHE A 49 15.24 13.91 0.07
N GLN A 50 14.82 15.18 0.00
CA GLN A 50 15.72 16.28 -0.37
C GLN A 50 16.83 16.49 0.65
N SER A 51 16.49 16.38 1.94
CA SER A 51 17.43 16.58 3.06
C SER A 51 18.20 15.33 3.48
N LYS A 52 18.12 14.22 2.71
CA LYS A 52 18.85 12.99 3.04
C LYS A 52 20.31 13.06 2.65
N ASN A 53 21.13 12.28 3.36
CA ASN A 53 22.55 12.16 3.06
C ASN A 53 22.76 11.09 1.97
N TYR A 54 23.28 11.51 0.81
CA TYR A 54 23.56 10.65 -0.34
C TYR A 54 25.03 10.25 -0.44
N THR A 55 25.90 10.73 0.46
CA THR A 55 27.36 10.59 0.36
C THR A 55 27.81 9.14 0.30
N ASP A 56 27.23 8.25 1.12
CA ASP A 56 27.63 6.84 1.09
C ASP A 56 27.22 6.14 -0.20
N LEU A 57 26.04 6.48 -0.75
CA LEU A 57 25.59 5.98 -2.04
C LEU A 57 26.51 6.43 -3.17
N THR A 58 26.78 7.74 -3.25
CA THR A 58 27.61 8.33 -4.32
C THR A 58 29.09 7.99 -4.19
N ARG A 59 29.58 7.75 -2.97
CA ARG A 59 30.95 7.33 -2.74
C ARG A 59 31.20 5.89 -3.18
N GLN A 60 30.26 4.98 -2.91
CA GLN A 60 30.42 3.55 -3.17
C GLN A 60 29.96 3.15 -4.58
N CYS A 61 28.88 3.75 -5.08
CA CYS A 61 28.39 3.47 -6.43
C CYS A 61 28.90 4.53 -7.41
N ARG A 62 29.99 4.24 -8.13
CA ARG A 62 30.64 5.18 -9.06
C ARG A 62 30.57 4.71 -10.50
N GLY A 63 30.35 5.65 -11.41
CA GLY A 63 30.50 5.44 -12.85
C GLY A 63 31.97 5.42 -13.28
N PRO A 64 32.26 4.98 -14.52
CA PRO A 64 31.29 4.62 -15.57
C PRO A 64 30.79 3.17 -15.49
N THR A 65 31.48 2.31 -14.76
CA THR A 65 31.21 0.86 -14.73
C THR A 65 30.09 0.45 -13.77
N TYR A 66 29.77 1.27 -12.76
CA TYR A 66 28.69 1.02 -11.78
C TYR A 66 28.67 -0.41 -11.25
N PRO A 67 29.69 -0.82 -10.46
CA PRO A 67 29.81 -2.20 -9.99
C PRO A 67 28.57 -2.64 -9.20
N ALA A 68 27.82 -3.61 -9.74
CA ALA A 68 26.52 -4.03 -9.21
C ALA A 68 26.57 -4.36 -7.70
N THR A 69 27.55 -5.14 -7.25
CA THR A 69 27.66 -5.54 -5.84
C THR A 69 27.76 -4.34 -4.89
N GLU A 70 28.63 -3.37 -5.20
CA GLU A 70 28.83 -2.17 -4.38
C GLU A 70 27.64 -1.23 -4.47
N CYS A 71 27.12 -1.02 -5.69
CA CYS A 71 25.95 -0.18 -5.94
C CYS A 71 24.70 -0.68 -5.23
N CYS A 72 24.43 -1.99 -5.28
CA CYS A 72 23.26 -2.58 -4.64
C CYS A 72 23.41 -2.61 -3.12
N ALA A 73 24.61 -2.86 -2.59
CA ALA A 73 24.87 -2.77 -1.16
C ALA A 73 24.65 -1.34 -0.62
N ALA A 74 25.21 -0.33 -1.30
CA ALA A 74 25.04 1.07 -0.91
C ALA A 74 23.59 1.54 -1.07
N PHE A 75 22.91 1.13 -2.15
CA PHE A 75 21.49 1.42 -2.35
C PHE A 75 20.62 0.80 -1.26
N LYS A 76 20.91 -0.43 -0.83
CA LYS A 76 20.21 -1.04 0.33
C LYS A 76 20.41 -0.24 1.60
N GLN A 77 21.64 0.18 1.91
CA GLN A 77 21.91 0.98 3.10
C GLN A 77 21.09 2.29 3.11
N PHE A 78 20.93 2.92 1.95
CA PHE A 78 20.15 4.14 1.79
C PHE A 78 18.63 3.90 1.82
N ALA A 79 18.13 2.92 1.06
CA ALA A 79 16.70 2.75 0.79
C ALA A 79 15.96 1.92 1.86
N CYS A 80 16.64 0.95 2.48
CA CYS A 80 15.99 0.03 3.41
C CYS A 80 15.35 0.65 4.65
N PRO A 81 15.89 1.74 5.25
CA PRO A 81 15.20 2.47 6.32
C PRO A 81 13.82 3.01 5.91
N TYR A 82 13.58 3.19 4.61
CA TYR A 82 12.36 3.74 4.03
C TYR A 82 11.56 2.71 3.23
N ALA A 83 11.87 1.42 3.38
CA ALA A 83 11.29 0.34 2.58
C ALA A 83 9.75 0.33 2.62
N HIS A 84 9.14 0.64 3.76
CA HIS A 84 7.68 0.68 3.88
C HIS A 84 7.07 1.79 3.01
N GLN A 85 7.64 3.00 3.06
CA GLN A 85 7.14 4.17 2.35
C GLN A 85 7.36 4.05 0.85
N ILE A 86 8.54 3.61 0.42
CA ILE A 86 8.86 3.49 -1.01
C ILE A 86 8.13 2.32 -1.69
N ASN A 87 7.71 1.31 -0.93
CA ASN A 87 6.90 0.20 -1.45
C ASN A 87 5.39 0.48 -1.43
N ASP A 88 4.93 1.63 -0.91
CA ASP A 88 3.52 2.01 -0.97
C ASP A 88 3.13 2.48 -2.38
N LEU A 89 2.39 1.63 -3.09
CA LEU A 89 1.90 1.90 -4.45
C LEU A 89 0.85 3.02 -4.50
N ASN A 90 0.36 3.54 -3.39
CA ASN A 90 -0.55 4.69 -3.34
C ASN A 90 0.17 6.04 -3.27
N THR A 91 1.48 6.04 -3.02
CA THR A 91 2.31 7.26 -2.93
C THR A 91 3.26 7.38 -4.11
N ASP A 92 3.87 8.56 -4.23
CA ASP A 92 4.95 8.83 -5.17
C ASP A 92 6.35 8.69 -4.55
N CYS A 93 6.45 8.12 -3.33
CA CYS A 93 7.72 8.01 -2.57
C CYS A 93 8.87 7.38 -3.37
N ALA A 94 8.63 6.28 -4.08
CA ALA A 94 9.67 5.66 -4.90
C ALA A 94 10.16 6.61 -6.01
N LYS A 95 9.24 7.32 -6.68
CA LYS A 95 9.57 8.27 -7.75
C LYS A 95 10.40 9.43 -7.21
N VAL A 96 9.99 10.01 -6.09
CA VAL A 96 10.70 11.12 -5.44
C VAL A 96 12.10 10.66 -4.99
N MET A 97 12.20 9.49 -4.34
CA MET A 97 13.49 8.93 -3.92
C MET A 97 14.45 8.75 -5.11
N PHE A 98 14.01 8.08 -6.18
CA PHE A 98 14.86 7.84 -7.34
C PHE A 98 15.24 9.14 -8.06
N SER A 99 14.35 10.14 -8.09
CA SER A 99 14.67 11.46 -8.64
C SER A 99 15.85 12.10 -7.91
N TYR A 100 15.85 12.09 -6.57
CA TYR A 100 16.96 12.65 -5.80
C TYR A 100 18.24 11.82 -5.92
N ILE A 101 18.14 10.50 -5.88
CA ILE A 101 19.29 9.61 -6.12
C ILE A 101 19.96 9.94 -7.46
N THR A 102 19.17 10.07 -8.54
CA THR A 102 19.67 10.36 -9.88
C THR A 102 20.39 11.70 -9.95
N VAL A 103 19.82 12.77 -9.38
CA VAL A 103 20.46 14.10 -9.45
C VAL A 103 21.70 14.22 -8.56
N HIS A 104 21.76 13.52 -7.43
CA HIS A 104 22.91 13.59 -6.52
C HIS A 104 24.10 12.74 -6.98
N GLY A 105 23.84 11.61 -7.65
CA GLY A 105 24.89 10.70 -8.13
C GLY A 105 25.12 10.71 -9.63
N ASN A 106 24.38 11.53 -10.39
CA ASN A 106 24.37 11.53 -11.86
C ASN A 106 24.12 10.12 -12.46
N TYR A 107 23.29 9.32 -11.79
CA TYR A 107 23.04 7.93 -12.20
C TYR A 107 22.14 7.85 -13.43
N PRO A 108 22.42 6.94 -14.38
CA PRO A 108 21.50 6.67 -15.48
C PRO A 108 20.17 6.12 -14.96
N LEU A 109 19.08 6.49 -15.65
CA LEU A 109 17.75 6.01 -15.30
C LEU A 109 17.70 4.49 -15.38
N GLY A 110 17.11 3.87 -14.36
CA GLY A 110 16.94 2.42 -14.31
C GLY A 110 18.17 1.62 -13.88
N LEU A 111 19.32 2.27 -13.57
CA LEU A 111 20.54 1.57 -13.12
C LEU A 111 20.27 0.58 -11.98
N PHE A 112 19.65 1.05 -10.90
CA PHE A 112 19.37 0.18 -9.75
C PHE A 112 18.33 -0.89 -10.07
N ALA A 113 17.43 -0.66 -11.04
CA ALA A 113 16.47 -1.66 -11.47
C ALA A 113 17.10 -2.73 -12.38
N SER A 114 18.16 -2.40 -13.14
CA SER A 114 18.89 -3.35 -13.97
C SER A 114 19.90 -4.15 -13.15
N GLU A 115 20.70 -3.47 -12.32
CA GLU A 115 21.82 -4.07 -11.59
C GLU A 115 21.37 -4.80 -10.32
N CYS A 116 20.35 -4.31 -9.62
CA CYS A 116 19.97 -4.82 -8.30
C CYS A 116 18.76 -5.74 -8.36
N LYS A 117 18.97 -6.97 -8.86
CA LYS A 117 17.97 -8.04 -8.88
C LYS A 117 18.44 -9.23 -8.05
N GLU A 118 17.99 -9.31 -6.81
CA GLU A 118 18.29 -10.46 -5.95
C GLU A 118 17.22 -11.55 -6.03
N THR A 119 15.95 -11.17 -6.13
CA THR A 119 14.83 -12.11 -6.17
C THR A 119 13.81 -11.71 -7.24
N LYS A 120 12.89 -12.63 -7.56
CA LYS A 120 11.73 -12.32 -8.43
C LYS A 120 10.82 -11.22 -7.87
N VAL A 121 10.89 -10.94 -6.56
CA VAL A 121 10.08 -9.94 -5.85
C VAL A 121 10.83 -8.61 -5.68
N GLY A 122 12.08 -8.53 -6.16
CA GLY A 122 12.92 -7.34 -6.07
C GLY A 122 14.08 -7.50 -5.08
N LEU A 123 14.40 -6.41 -4.38
CA LEU A 123 15.57 -6.29 -3.51
C LEU A 123 15.18 -6.54 -2.05
N VAL A 124 15.88 -7.45 -1.36
CA VAL A 124 15.52 -7.82 0.01
C VAL A 124 16.29 -6.96 1.01
N CYS A 125 15.57 -6.19 1.82
CA CYS A 125 16.20 -5.45 2.90
C CYS A 125 16.56 -6.37 4.09
N PRO A 126 17.75 -6.22 4.69
CA PRO A 126 18.08 -6.97 5.89
C PRO A 126 17.08 -6.61 6.99
N SER A 127 16.63 -7.60 7.76
CA SER A 127 15.78 -7.33 8.92
C SER A 127 16.55 -6.47 9.91
N SER A 128 16.10 -5.24 10.11
CA SER A 128 16.61 -4.39 11.20
C SER A 128 16.55 -5.19 12.51
N PRO A 129 17.57 -5.12 13.39
CA PRO A 129 17.44 -5.68 14.73
C PRO A 129 16.22 -5.02 15.39
N ARG A 130 15.17 -5.82 15.62
CA ARG A 130 13.95 -5.36 16.29
C ARG A 130 14.35 -4.76 17.64
N VAL A 131 14.26 -3.44 17.78
CA VAL A 131 13.92 -2.87 19.08
C VAL A 131 12.49 -3.32 19.31
N SER A 132 12.29 -4.24 20.26
CA SER A 132 10.98 -4.78 20.61
C SER A 132 10.01 -3.63 20.89
N ALA A 133 9.14 -3.34 19.93
CA ALA A 133 8.00 -2.48 20.17
C ALA A 133 7.14 -3.16 21.24
N ALA A 134 6.90 -2.44 22.34
CA ALA A 134 6.02 -2.88 23.41
C ALA A 134 4.64 -3.30 22.85
N PRO A 135 3.96 -4.27 23.47
CA PRO A 135 2.70 -4.79 22.96
C PRO A 135 1.64 -3.70 22.92
N HIS A 136 1.13 -3.41 21.71
CA HIS A 136 -0.11 -2.68 21.54
C HIS A 136 -1.26 -3.56 22.03
N HIS A 137 -1.87 -3.17 23.15
CA HIS A 137 -3.16 -3.72 23.58
C HIS A 137 -4.22 -3.34 22.54
N THR A 138 -4.63 -4.31 21.73
CA THR A 138 -5.82 -4.22 20.89
C THR A 138 -7.04 -4.32 21.79
N THR A 139 -7.65 -3.17 22.11
CA THR A 139 -8.96 -3.13 22.76
C THR A 139 -10.00 -3.69 21.80
N LEU A 140 -10.52 -4.87 22.11
CA LEU A 140 -11.63 -5.50 21.39
C LEU A 140 -12.90 -4.68 21.66
N VAL A 141 -13.28 -3.83 20.70
CA VAL A 141 -14.58 -3.15 20.70
C VAL A 141 -15.67 -4.19 20.42
N VAL A 142 -16.30 -4.67 21.50
CA VAL A 142 -17.53 -5.46 21.41
C VAL A 142 -18.59 -4.58 20.77
N SER A 143 -18.98 -4.88 19.54
CA SER A 143 -20.04 -4.15 18.86
C SER A 143 -21.37 -4.34 19.60
N ALA A 144 -22.06 -3.23 19.88
CA ALA A 144 -23.35 -3.19 20.56
C ALA A 144 -24.46 -3.99 19.84
N ALA A 145 -24.22 -4.43 18.60
CA ALA A 145 -25.12 -5.27 17.83
C ALA A 145 -25.38 -6.64 18.47
N THR A 146 -24.43 -7.17 19.27
CA THR A 146 -24.57 -8.49 19.91
C THR A 146 -25.51 -8.49 21.11
N ALA A 147 -25.61 -7.37 21.84
CA ALA A 147 -26.52 -7.24 22.98
C ALA A 147 -28.00 -7.17 22.54
N VAL A 148 -28.28 -6.48 21.42
CA VAL A 148 -29.65 -6.30 20.92
C VAL A 148 -30.30 -7.63 20.52
N LEU A 149 -29.54 -8.55 19.91
CA LEU A 149 -30.05 -9.88 19.55
C LEU A 149 -30.37 -10.73 20.80
N ALA A 150 -29.54 -10.68 21.84
CA ALA A 150 -29.77 -11.42 23.07
C ALA A 150 -31.01 -10.93 23.83
N PHE A 151 -31.22 -9.60 23.91
CA PHE A 151 -32.41 -9.02 24.54
C PHE A 151 -33.70 -9.38 23.78
N LEU A 152 -33.68 -9.35 22.45
CA LEU A 152 -34.86 -9.70 21.64
C LEU A 152 -35.24 -11.19 21.79
N VAL A 153 -34.24 -12.09 21.85
CA VAL A 153 -34.49 -13.52 22.09
C VAL A 153 -35.07 -13.75 23.49
N PHE A 154 -34.58 -13.06 24.51
CA PHE A 154 -35.06 -13.22 25.88
C PHE A 154 -36.48 -12.70 26.08
N TRP A 155 -36.83 -11.58 25.45
CA TRP A 155 -38.19 -11.02 25.47
C TRP A 155 -39.18 -11.94 24.77
N PHE A 156 -38.81 -12.51 23.60
CA PHE A 156 -39.68 -13.44 22.89
C PHE A 156 -39.96 -14.75 23.64
N ASN A 157 -39.03 -15.21 24.48
CA ASN A 157 -39.20 -16.44 25.26
C ASN A 157 -40.05 -16.26 26.53
N ASN A 158 -40.28 -15.02 26.98
CA ASN A 158 -41.07 -14.73 28.18
C ASN A 158 -42.54 -14.42 27.90
N GLU A 159 -42.98 -14.47 26.64
CA GLU A 159 -44.39 -14.28 26.28
C GLU A 159 -45.00 -15.60 25.80
N LYS A 160 -45.08 -16.55 26.74
CA LYS A 160 -45.92 -17.74 26.73
C LYS A 160 -46.51 -17.91 28.12
#